data_AF-A0A381V8A5-F1
#
_entry.id   AF-A0A381V8A5-F1
#
_cell.length_a   1.000
_cell.length_b   1.000
_cell.length_c   1.000
_cell.angle_alpha   90.00
_cell.angle_beta   90.00
_cell.angle_gamma   90.00
#
_symmetry.space_group_name_H-M   'P 1'
#
loop_
_entity.id
_entity.type
_entity.pdbx_description
1 polymer ?
#
loop_
_entity_poly.entity_id
_entity_poly.type
_entity_poly.pdbx_seq_one_letter_code
_entity_poly.pdbx_strand_id
1 'polypeptide(L)'
;VNTLVRPPVVVAAIAGVFLWILSPDILWAAQSEALPSGQDVRSFFGLSPRGTIWVVAQLHLLFAAFVLGVPIFAVIVEFIGWRTGDQRYDHLAREFIKLQTVAFATTAALGGLLAFTLFGLYPTFSTYFVSIFAPSMYVYAAFFFVETGILYSYYYSWDRLMHHKGIHIPLGVMLNVAGTILVLIGNGW
;
A
#
# COMPACT_ATOMS: atom_id res chain seq x y z
N VAL A 1 -26.98 -20.71 47.75
CA VAL A 1 -26.63 -21.53 46.58
C VAL A 1 -26.31 -20.59 45.44
N ASN A 2 -25.01 -20.40 45.17
CA ASN A 2 -24.45 -19.53 44.13
C ASN A 2 -24.94 -19.96 42.74
N THR A 3 -25.78 -19.15 42.10
CA THR A 3 -26.09 -19.29 40.67
C THR A 3 -25.07 -18.48 39.87
N LEU A 4 -23.97 -19.16 39.53
CA LEU A 4 -22.90 -18.71 38.66
C LEU A 4 -23.46 -18.23 37.31
N VAL A 5 -23.58 -16.91 37.15
CA VAL A 5 -23.72 -16.27 35.82
C VAL A 5 -22.46 -16.64 35.04
N ARG A 6 -22.64 -17.44 33.99
CA ARG A 6 -21.53 -18.01 33.22
C ARG A 6 -20.72 -16.85 32.59
N PRO A 7 -19.41 -16.72 32.87
CA PRO A 7 -18.56 -15.64 32.36
C PRO A 7 -18.51 -15.48 30.82
N PRO A 8 -18.67 -16.51 29.96
CA PRO A 8 -18.53 -16.30 28.51
C PRO A 8 -19.66 -15.45 27.90
N VAL A 9 -20.86 -15.43 28.51
CA VAL A 9 -22.01 -14.73 27.92
C VAL A 9 -21.89 -13.21 28.11
N VAL A 10 -21.41 -12.78 29.29
CA VAL A 10 -21.19 -11.35 29.58
C VAL A 10 -20.00 -10.81 28.78
N VAL A 11 -18.95 -11.61 28.61
CA VAL A 11 -17.79 -11.24 27.78
C VAL A 11 -18.16 -11.16 26.30
N ALA A 12 -18.99 -12.07 25.79
CA ALA A 12 -19.49 -12.01 24.41
C ALA A 12 -20.42 -10.80 24.18
N ALA A 13 -21.26 -10.45 25.16
CA ALA A 13 -22.11 -9.27 25.10
C ALA A 13 -21.29 -7.97 25.10
N ILE A 14 -20.26 -7.88 25.95
CA ILE A 14 -19.37 -6.71 26.01
C ILE A 14 -18.54 -6.61 24.72
N ALA A 15 -18.01 -7.72 24.20
CA ALA A 15 -17.28 -7.74 22.93
C ALA A 15 -18.16 -7.35 21.73
N GLY A 16 -19.42 -7.78 21.71
CA GLY A 16 -20.41 -7.40 20.69
C GLY A 16 -20.74 -5.91 20.73
N VAL A 17 -20.88 -5.33 21.93
CA VAL A 17 -21.08 -3.88 22.09
C VAL A 17 -19.81 -3.09 21.74
N PHE A 18 -18.63 -3.63 22.03
CA PHE A 18 -17.35 -3.02 21.65
C PHE A 18 -17.15 -2.99 20.12
N LEU A 19 -17.56 -4.05 19.41
CA LEU A 19 -17.59 -4.09 17.94
C LEU A 19 -18.63 -3.12 17.34
N TRP A 20 -19.78 -2.96 18.00
CA TRP A 20 -20.84 -2.01 17.60
C TRP A 20 -20.38 -0.55 17.68
N ILE A 21 -19.57 -0.20 18.69
CA ILE A 21 -19.07 1.17 18.90
C ILE A 21 -17.90 1.52 17.95
N LEU A 22 -17.00 0.57 17.69
CA LEU A 22 -15.79 0.83 16.88
C LEU A 22 -16.02 0.68 15.36
N SER A 23 -17.12 0.05 14.94
CA SER A 23 -17.37 -0.23 13.51
C SER A 23 -18.86 -0.37 13.17
N PRO A 24 -19.67 0.71 13.32
CA PRO A 24 -21.09 0.68 12.94
C PRO A 24 -21.28 0.35 11.44
N ASP A 25 -20.28 0.66 10.62
CA ASP A 25 -20.25 0.44 9.17
C ASP A 25 -20.22 -1.04 8.79
N ILE A 26 -19.61 -1.89 9.63
CA ILE A 26 -19.50 -3.34 9.39
C ILE A 26 -20.86 -4.02 9.58
N LEU A 27 -21.66 -3.55 10.55
CA LEU A 27 -23.01 -4.07 10.81
C LEU A 27 -24.02 -3.59 9.77
N TRP A 28 -23.89 -2.35 9.30
CA TRP A 28 -24.72 -1.85 8.19
C TRP A 28 -24.37 -2.50 6.85
N ALA A 29 -23.09 -2.83 6.62
CA ALA A 29 -22.66 -3.59 5.44
C ALA A 29 -23.14 -5.05 5.46
N ALA A 30 -23.37 -5.63 6.64
CA ALA A 30 -23.95 -6.98 6.79
C ALA A 30 -25.47 -7.01 6.54
N GLN A 31 -26.16 -5.87 6.67
CA GLN A 31 -27.61 -5.80 6.58
C GLN A 31 -28.13 -5.38 5.19
N SER A 32 -27.26 -4.91 4.29
CA SER A 32 -27.65 -4.53 2.92
C SER A 32 -27.68 -5.73 1.96
N GLU A 33 -28.44 -6.78 2.27
CA GLU A 33 -28.91 -7.75 1.28
C GLU A 33 -30.29 -7.33 0.78
N ALA A 34 -30.32 -6.46 -0.23
CA ALA A 34 -31.40 -6.38 -1.23
C ALA A 34 -31.14 -5.20 -2.18
N LEU A 35 -30.43 -5.46 -3.29
CA LEU A 35 -30.59 -4.66 -4.51
C LEU A 35 -30.81 -5.63 -5.68
N PRO A 36 -32.01 -5.64 -6.30
CA PRO A 36 -32.26 -6.46 -7.47
C PRO A 36 -31.85 -5.69 -8.72
N SER A 37 -30.68 -6.00 -9.29
CA SER A 37 -30.39 -5.78 -10.71
C SER A 37 -29.09 -6.46 -11.14
N GLY A 38 -29.21 -7.66 -11.71
CA GLY A 38 -28.30 -8.25 -12.72
C GLY A 38 -26.81 -7.87 -12.72
N GLN A 39 -26.11 -7.91 -11.58
CA GLN A 39 -24.66 -7.77 -11.55
C GLN A 39 -24.04 -9.02 -10.93
N ASP A 40 -23.22 -9.71 -11.71
CA ASP A 40 -22.45 -10.92 -11.34
C ASP A 40 -21.39 -10.61 -10.27
N VAL A 41 -21.81 -10.19 -9.08
CA VAL A 41 -20.93 -10.01 -7.93
C VAL A 41 -20.78 -11.36 -7.26
N ARG A 42 -19.61 -11.98 -7.43
CA ARG A 42 -19.34 -13.30 -6.87
C ARG A 42 -18.99 -13.15 -5.39
N SER A 43 -19.59 -13.95 -4.51
CA SER A 43 -19.16 -14.04 -3.11
C SER A 43 -17.88 -14.86 -3.00
N PHE A 44 -16.85 -14.34 -2.32
CA PHE A 44 -15.58 -15.02 -2.12
C PHE A 44 -15.51 -15.58 -0.69
N PHE A 45 -15.46 -16.90 -0.54
CA PHE A 45 -15.37 -17.62 0.75
C PHE A 45 -16.43 -17.21 1.81
N GLY A 46 -17.62 -16.78 1.39
CA GLY A 46 -18.69 -16.33 2.29
C GLY A 46 -18.45 -14.94 2.91
N LEU A 47 -17.40 -14.24 2.50
CA LEU A 47 -17.14 -12.84 2.88
C LEU A 47 -17.83 -11.87 1.92
N SER A 48 -18.22 -10.70 2.45
CA SER A 48 -18.74 -9.61 1.63
C SER A 48 -17.71 -9.18 0.58
N PRO A 49 -18.05 -9.18 -0.72
CA PRO A 49 -17.17 -8.74 -1.81
C PRO A 49 -16.64 -7.31 -1.60
N ARG A 50 -17.51 -6.41 -1.15
CA ARG A 50 -17.16 -5.01 -0.89
C ARG A 50 -16.19 -4.89 0.28
N GLY A 51 -16.45 -5.60 1.38
CA GLY A 51 -15.58 -5.60 2.56
C GLY A 51 -14.19 -6.16 2.25
N THR A 52 -14.12 -7.23 1.46
CA THR A 52 -12.86 -7.86 1.04
C THR A 52 -12.00 -6.89 0.24
N ILE A 53 -12.57 -6.24 -0.78
CA ILE A 53 -11.85 -5.25 -1.60
C ILE A 53 -11.42 -4.06 -0.75
N TRP A 54 -12.30 -3.56 0.13
CA TRP A 54 -11.98 -2.44 0.99
C TRP A 54 -10.77 -2.72 1.88
N VAL A 55 -10.72 -3.87 2.55
CA VAL A 55 -9.59 -4.25 3.42
C VAL A 55 -8.29 -4.33 2.61
N VAL A 56 -8.32 -5.02 1.47
CA VAL A 56 -7.12 -5.21 0.63
C VAL A 56 -6.65 -3.88 0.04
N ALA A 57 -7.57 -3.06 -0.45
CA ALA A 57 -7.26 -1.73 -0.98
C ALA A 57 -6.69 -0.81 0.10
N GLN A 58 -7.25 -0.83 1.31
CA GLN A 58 -6.78 -0.01 2.42
C GLN A 58 -5.35 -0.38 2.81
N LEU A 59 -5.04 -1.68 2.92
CA LEU A 59 -3.69 -2.14 3.19
C LEU A 59 -2.72 -1.72 2.07
N HIS A 60 -3.09 -1.91 0.81
CA HIS A 60 -2.26 -1.49 -0.31
C HIS A 60 -1.97 0.01 -0.29
N LEU A 61 -2.97 0.86 -0.05
CA LEU A 61 -2.82 2.32 -0.03
C LEU A 61 -1.98 2.82 1.16
N LEU A 62 -2.12 2.22 2.34
CA LEU A 62 -1.31 2.58 3.51
C LEU A 62 0.18 2.30 3.26
N PHE A 63 0.50 1.15 2.66
CA PHE A 63 1.86 0.81 2.27
C PHE A 63 2.37 1.64 1.09
N ALA A 64 1.50 1.99 0.12
CA ALA A 64 1.86 2.87 -0.98
C ALA A 64 2.26 4.27 -0.50
N ALA A 65 1.50 4.85 0.44
CA ALA A 65 1.85 6.14 1.05
C ALA A 65 3.19 6.08 1.80
N PHE A 66 3.46 4.98 2.51
CA PHE A 66 4.73 4.77 3.19
C PHE A 66 5.91 4.70 2.21
N VAL A 67 5.77 3.94 1.12
CA VAL A 67 6.80 3.79 0.07
C VAL A 67 7.15 5.11 -0.59
N LEU A 68 6.18 6.03 -0.73
CA LEU A 68 6.42 7.37 -1.29
C LEU A 68 7.04 8.34 -0.28
N GLY A 69 6.73 8.19 1.02
CA GLY A 69 7.22 9.09 2.06
C GLY A 69 8.68 8.82 2.50
N VAL A 70 9.06 7.55 2.65
CA VAL A 70 10.40 7.16 3.14
C VAL A 70 11.57 7.67 2.28
N PRO A 71 11.53 7.66 0.93
CA PRO A 71 12.60 8.21 0.09
C PRO A 71 12.95 9.66 0.40
N ILE A 72 11.94 10.49 0.71
CA ILE A 72 12.15 11.91 1.03
C ILE A 72 13.02 12.00 2.29
N PHE A 73 12.69 11.23 3.32
CA PHE A 73 13.46 11.18 4.55
C PHE A 73 14.88 10.65 4.33
N ALA A 74 15.04 9.61 3.51
CA ALA A 74 16.35 9.04 3.19
C ALA A 74 17.27 10.07 2.52
N VAL A 75 16.78 10.81 1.52
CA VAL A 75 17.55 11.85 0.83
C VAL A 75 17.94 12.99 1.77
N ILE A 76 17.02 13.45 2.63
CA ILE A 76 17.30 14.53 3.60
C ILE A 76 18.39 14.09 4.58
N VAL A 77 18.28 12.89 5.14
CA VAL A 77 19.25 12.36 6.11
C VAL A 77 20.61 12.12 5.43
N GLU A 78 20.62 11.62 4.20
CA GLU A 78 21.86 11.46 3.44
C GLU A 78 22.56 12.81 3.19
N PHE A 79 21.80 13.84 2.82
CA PHE A 79 22.34 15.18 2.62
C PHE A 79 22.93 15.78 3.90
N ILE A 80 22.25 15.58 5.04
CA ILE A 80 22.76 15.99 6.36
C ILE A 80 24.04 15.22 6.71
N GLY A 81 24.07 13.91 6.44
CA GLY A 81 25.26 13.06 6.64
C GLY A 81 26.45 13.52 5.80
N TRP A 82 26.21 13.91 4.55
CA TRP A 82 27.25 14.47 3.68
C TRP A 82 27.79 15.82 4.19
N ARG A 83 26.91 16.71 4.64
CA ARG A 83 27.28 18.03 5.17
C ARG A 83 28.02 17.96 6.52
N THR A 84 27.60 17.05 7.39
CA THR A 84 28.12 16.93 8.76
C THR A 84 29.35 16.01 8.82
N GLY A 85 29.50 15.09 7.87
CA GLY A 85 30.55 14.08 7.87
C GLY A 85 30.36 12.95 8.90
N ASP A 86 29.22 12.94 9.62
CA ASP A 86 28.91 11.91 10.61
C ASP A 86 28.27 10.68 9.93
N GLN A 87 28.97 9.54 10.04
CA GLN A 87 28.55 8.27 9.44
C GLN A 87 27.25 7.70 10.05
N ARG A 88 26.82 8.17 11.23
CA ARG A 88 25.56 7.71 11.84
C ARG A 88 24.35 8.08 10.99
N TYR A 89 24.34 9.27 10.38
CA TYR A 89 23.27 9.67 9.47
C TYR A 89 23.31 8.85 8.19
N ASP A 90 24.49 8.52 7.69
CA ASP A 90 24.63 7.70 6.50
C ASP A 90 24.10 6.27 6.72
N HIS A 91 24.40 5.69 7.89
CA HIS A 91 23.85 4.39 8.27
C HIS A 91 22.33 4.45 8.43
N LEU A 92 21.80 5.52 9.03
CA LEU A 92 20.36 5.71 9.16
C LEU A 92 19.66 5.80 7.79
N ALA A 93 20.23 6.55 6.84
CA ALA A 93 19.69 6.65 5.49
C ALA A 93 19.69 5.29 4.77
N ARG A 94 20.75 4.49 4.96
CA ARG A 94 20.83 3.12 4.42
C ARG A 94 19.71 2.22 4.95
N GLU A 95 19.47 2.27 6.26
CA GLU A 95 18.41 1.48 6.89
C GLU A 95 17.03 1.91 6.38
N PHE A 96 16.78 3.21 6.16
CA PHE A 96 15.52 3.66 5.55
C PHE A 96 15.29 3.09 4.15
N ILE A 97 16.32 3.05 3.29
CA ILE A 97 16.19 2.48 1.94
C ILE A 97 16.03 0.96 1.98
N LYS A 98 16.68 0.29 2.92
CA LYS A 98 16.45 -1.13 3.17
C LYS A 98 15.00 -1.40 3.58
N LEU A 99 14.43 -0.61 4.48
CA LEU A 99 13.02 -0.71 4.85
C LEU A 99 12.11 -0.40 3.66
N GLN A 100 12.48 0.58 2.84
CA GLN A 100 11.72 0.94 1.65
C GLN A 100 11.66 -0.20 0.62
N THR A 101 12.78 -0.90 0.36
CA THR A 101 12.78 -2.01 -0.61
C THR A 101 11.84 -3.15 -0.19
N VAL A 102 11.82 -3.48 1.11
CA VAL A 102 10.89 -4.48 1.67
C VAL A 102 9.44 -4.00 1.60
N ALA A 103 9.19 -2.74 1.95
CA ALA A 103 7.86 -2.15 1.86
C ALA A 103 7.36 -2.10 0.41
N PHE A 104 8.21 -1.72 -0.55
CA PHE A 104 7.89 -1.68 -1.98
C PHE A 104 7.44 -3.05 -2.50
N ALA A 105 8.18 -4.11 -2.18
CA ALA A 105 7.80 -5.47 -2.56
C ALA A 105 6.46 -5.89 -1.93
N THR A 106 6.23 -5.51 -0.67
CA THR A 106 4.96 -5.78 0.04
C THR A 106 3.80 -5.04 -0.63
N THR A 107 3.97 -3.76 -0.97
CA THR A 107 2.97 -2.96 -1.70
C THR A 107 2.64 -3.58 -3.05
N ALA A 108 3.65 -4.04 -3.81
CA ALA A 108 3.46 -4.69 -5.09
C ALA A 108 2.67 -6.01 -4.95
N ALA A 109 2.99 -6.82 -3.94
CA ALA A 109 2.25 -8.05 -3.64
C ALA A 109 0.78 -7.75 -3.26
N LEU A 110 0.55 -6.74 -2.41
CA LEU A 110 -0.80 -6.29 -2.04
C LEU A 110 -1.57 -5.70 -3.22
N GLY A 111 -0.89 -5.01 -4.15
CA GLY A 111 -1.48 -4.48 -5.37
C GLY A 111 -1.87 -5.58 -6.35
N GLY A 112 -1.02 -6.60 -6.49
CA GLY A 112 -1.35 -7.82 -7.22
C GLY A 112 -2.56 -8.54 -6.61
N LEU A 113 -2.58 -8.69 -5.28
CA LEU A 113 -3.73 -9.25 -4.56
C LEU A 113 -5.01 -8.41 -4.79
N LEU A 114 -4.90 -7.09 -4.74
CA LEU A 114 -6.00 -6.18 -5.04
C LEU A 114 -6.52 -6.43 -6.47
N ALA A 115 -5.64 -6.49 -7.46
CA ALA A 115 -6.02 -6.79 -8.84
C ALA A 115 -6.73 -8.15 -8.94
N PHE A 116 -6.16 -9.23 -8.38
CA PHE A 116 -6.80 -10.56 -8.39
C PHE A 116 -8.18 -10.54 -7.75
N THR A 117 -8.35 -9.87 -6.60
CA THR A 117 -9.64 -9.75 -5.94
C THR A 117 -10.64 -8.94 -6.77
N LEU A 118 -10.20 -7.86 -7.43
CA LEU A 118 -11.06 -7.04 -8.29
C LEU A 118 -11.55 -7.82 -9.52
N PHE A 119 -10.62 -8.46 -10.25
CA PHE A 119 -10.93 -9.26 -11.44
C PHE A 119 -11.81 -10.48 -11.11
N GLY A 120 -11.61 -11.09 -9.94
CA GLY A 120 -12.39 -12.25 -9.50
C GLY A 120 -13.80 -11.91 -9.00
N LEU A 121 -13.93 -10.85 -8.19
CA LEU A 121 -15.19 -10.45 -7.56
C LEU A 121 -16.07 -9.59 -8.46
N TYR A 122 -15.47 -8.72 -9.29
CA TYR A 122 -16.15 -7.72 -10.12
C TYR A 122 -15.65 -7.73 -11.58
N PRO A 123 -15.83 -8.84 -12.32
CA PRO A 123 -15.26 -9.00 -13.67
C PRO A 123 -15.76 -7.97 -14.70
N THR A 124 -17.05 -7.62 -14.66
CA THR A 124 -17.65 -6.63 -15.57
C THR A 124 -17.06 -5.24 -15.35
N PHE A 125 -16.89 -4.84 -14.09
CA PHE A 125 -16.26 -3.57 -13.73
C PHE A 125 -14.79 -3.53 -14.14
N SER A 126 -14.03 -4.58 -13.83
CA SER A 126 -12.60 -4.65 -14.19
C SER A 126 -12.38 -4.59 -15.70
N THR A 127 -13.23 -5.25 -16.49
CA THR A 127 -13.13 -5.24 -17.96
C THR A 127 -13.39 -3.84 -18.52
N TYR A 128 -14.44 -3.18 -18.02
CA TYR A 128 -14.76 -1.80 -18.38
C TYR A 128 -13.64 -0.84 -17.98
N PHE A 129 -13.12 -0.96 -16.75
CA PHE A 129 -12.02 -0.16 -16.24
C PHE A 129 -10.78 -0.27 -17.12
N VAL A 130 -10.34 -1.51 -17.44
CA VAL A 130 -9.19 -1.73 -18.32
C VAL A 130 -9.43 -1.15 -19.71
N SER A 131 -10.64 -1.23 -20.26
CA SER A 131 -10.92 -0.70 -21.61
C SER A 131 -10.71 0.81 -21.73
N ILE A 132 -10.97 1.56 -20.66
CA ILE A 132 -10.82 3.01 -20.62
C ILE A 132 -9.36 3.39 -20.29
N PHE A 133 -8.77 2.71 -19.30
CA PHE A 133 -7.47 3.07 -18.75
C PHE A 133 -6.30 2.30 -19.37
N ALA A 134 -6.52 1.43 -20.37
CA ALA A 134 -5.45 0.65 -20.99
C ALA A 134 -4.24 1.50 -21.42
N PRO A 135 -4.40 2.64 -22.11
CA PRO A 135 -3.25 3.46 -22.51
C PRO A 135 -2.44 4.00 -21.32
N SER A 136 -3.11 4.51 -20.28
CA SER A 136 -2.44 5.04 -19.09
C SER A 136 -1.84 3.95 -18.22
N MET A 137 -2.46 2.78 -18.14
CA MET A 137 -1.96 1.60 -17.41
C MET A 137 -0.61 1.12 -17.93
N TYR A 138 -0.38 1.13 -19.24
CA TYR A 138 0.93 0.75 -19.80
C TYR A 138 2.03 1.74 -19.43
N VAL A 139 1.73 3.04 -19.48
CA VAL A 139 2.66 4.10 -19.05
C VAL A 139 2.95 3.97 -17.57
N TYR A 140 1.92 3.76 -16.74
CA TYR A 140 2.05 3.55 -15.31
C TYR A 140 2.95 2.33 -15.01
N ALA A 141 2.71 1.20 -15.67
CA ALA A 141 3.53 0.00 -15.52
C ALA A 141 5.00 0.25 -15.91
N ALA A 142 5.25 0.96 -17.01
CA ALA A 142 6.62 1.30 -17.43
C ALA A 142 7.34 2.15 -16.38
N PHE A 143 6.69 3.19 -15.86
CA PHE A 143 7.26 4.03 -14.80
C PHE A 143 7.44 3.29 -13.48
N PHE A 144 6.56 2.35 -13.15
CA PHE A 144 6.72 1.48 -11.98
C PHE A 144 7.99 0.63 -12.06
N PHE A 145 8.30 0.06 -13.25
CA PHE A 145 9.56 -0.65 -13.45
C PHE A 145 10.78 0.26 -13.39
N VAL A 146 10.69 1.47 -13.96
CA VAL A 146 11.76 2.47 -13.87
C VAL A 146 12.02 2.85 -12.41
N GLU A 147 10.98 3.15 -11.64
CA GLU A 147 11.08 3.46 -10.21
C GLU A 147 11.71 2.30 -9.43
N THR A 148 11.26 1.07 -9.67
CA THR A 148 11.86 -0.14 -9.07
C THR A 148 13.35 -0.24 -9.41
N GLY A 149 13.72 -0.02 -10.68
CA GLY A 149 15.11 -0.04 -11.13
C GLY A 149 15.98 1.01 -10.44
N ILE A 150 15.47 2.23 -10.30
CA ILE A 150 16.16 3.33 -9.59
C ILE A 150 16.29 2.98 -8.10
N LEU A 151 15.24 2.50 -7.44
CA LEU A 151 15.26 2.11 -6.02
C LEU A 151 16.30 1.03 -5.73
N TYR A 152 16.30 -0.05 -6.51
CA TYR A 152 17.26 -1.14 -6.34
C TYR A 152 18.69 -0.70 -6.68
N SER A 153 18.85 0.17 -7.69
CA SER A 153 20.14 0.78 -7.99
C SER A 153 20.63 1.64 -6.82
N TYR A 154 19.76 2.44 -6.20
CA TYR A 154 20.07 3.25 -5.02
C TYR A 154 20.53 2.39 -3.85
N TYR A 155 19.76 1.35 -3.52
CA TYR A 155 20.09 0.46 -2.42
C TYR A 155 21.41 -0.31 -2.65
N TYR A 156 21.60 -0.88 -3.84
CA TYR A 156 22.76 -1.74 -4.12
C TYR A 156 24.05 -0.94 -4.39
N SER A 157 23.91 0.29 -4.88
CA SER A 157 25.06 1.17 -5.13
C SER A 157 25.63 1.80 -3.86
N TRP A 158 24.97 1.65 -2.71
CA TRP A 158 25.34 2.28 -1.43
C TRP A 158 26.83 2.09 -1.07
N ASP A 159 27.33 0.86 -1.06
CA ASP A 159 28.73 0.57 -0.69
C ASP A 159 29.75 1.10 -1.71
N ARG A 160 29.35 1.19 -2.99
CA ARG A 160 30.21 1.68 -4.09
C ARG A 160 30.23 3.20 -4.18
N LEU A 161 29.11 3.85 -3.90
CA LEU A 161 28.91 5.29 -4.03
C LEU A 161 28.97 6.03 -2.69
N MET A 162 29.27 5.36 -1.58
CA MET A 162 29.44 5.98 -0.25
C MET A 162 30.40 7.18 -0.27
N HIS A 163 31.47 7.09 -1.07
CA HIS A 163 32.47 8.15 -1.26
C HIS A 163 32.13 9.12 -2.41
N HIS A 164 31.13 8.80 -3.25
CA HIS A 164 30.68 9.57 -4.41
C HIS A 164 29.25 10.10 -4.20
N LYS A 165 29.04 10.83 -3.09
CA LYS A 165 27.72 11.37 -2.70
C LYS A 165 27.11 12.33 -3.72
N GLY A 166 27.92 12.91 -4.61
CA GLY A 166 27.45 13.72 -5.75
C GLY A 166 26.65 12.94 -6.80
N ILE A 167 26.74 11.60 -6.84
CA ILE A 167 25.96 10.74 -7.74
C ILE A 167 24.85 10.02 -6.97
N HIS A 168 25.08 9.70 -5.69
CA HIS A 168 24.14 8.95 -4.87
C HIS A 168 22.91 9.78 -4.46
N ILE A 169 23.11 11.02 -3.97
CA ILE A 169 22.00 11.92 -3.60
C ILE A 169 21.03 12.20 -4.77
N PRO A 170 21.49 12.57 -5.99
CA PRO A 170 20.57 12.79 -7.10
C PRO A 170 19.82 11.52 -7.54
N LEU A 171 20.37 10.34 -7.29
CA LEU A 171 19.69 9.07 -7.56
C LEU A 171 18.48 8.88 -6.61
N GLY A 172 18.64 9.25 -5.34
CA GLY A 172 17.52 9.34 -4.39
C GLY A 172 16.51 10.44 -4.76
N VAL A 173 16.94 11.57 -5.32
CA VAL A 173 16.02 12.61 -5.83
C VAL A 173 15.24 12.10 -7.05
N MET A 174 15.90 11.42 -7.99
CA MET A 174 15.23 10.82 -9.16
C MET A 174 14.18 9.80 -8.74
N LEU A 175 14.45 9.01 -7.70
CA LEU A 175 13.47 8.09 -7.11
C LEU A 175 12.20 8.83 -6.65
N ASN A 176 12.37 9.94 -5.93
CA ASN A 176 11.25 10.78 -5.49
C ASN A 176 10.45 11.39 -6.65
N VAL A 177 11.15 11.85 -7.69
CA VAL A 177 10.50 12.40 -8.90
C VAL A 177 9.71 11.31 -9.62
N ALA A 178 10.27 10.11 -9.79
CA ALA A 178 9.58 8.99 -10.40
C ALA A 178 8.31 8.61 -9.62
N GLY A 179 8.40 8.50 -8.30
CA GLY A 179 7.23 8.22 -7.44
C GLY A 179 6.16 9.31 -7.51
N THR A 180 6.57 10.58 -7.55
CA THR A 180 5.62 11.71 -7.70
C THR A 180 4.92 11.67 -9.06
N ILE A 181 5.64 11.38 -10.14
CA ILE A 181 5.05 11.22 -11.49
C ILE A 181 4.01 10.10 -11.50
N LEU A 182 4.28 8.96 -10.85
CA LEU A 182 3.31 7.87 -10.75
C LEU A 182 2.03 8.28 -10.04
N VAL A 183 2.12 9.05 -8.95
CA VAL A 183 0.95 9.59 -8.25
C VAL A 183 0.18 10.57 -9.15
N LEU A 184 0.87 11.46 -9.87
CA LEU A 184 0.23 12.42 -10.76
C LEU A 184 -0.49 11.75 -11.94
N ILE A 185 0.12 10.71 -12.52
CA ILE A 185 -0.52 9.91 -13.57
C ILE A 185 -1.75 9.19 -13.00
N GLY A 186 -1.63 8.62 -11.80
CA GLY A 186 -2.73 7.95 -11.11
C GLY A 186 -3.89 8.87 -10.75
N ASN A 187 -3.62 10.12 -10.36
CA ASN A 187 -4.63 11.12 -10.00
C ASN A 187 -5.14 11.95 -11.19
N GLY A 188 -4.46 11.89 -12.34
CA GLY A 188 -4.75 12.73 -13.49
C GLY A 188 -6.05 12.37 -14.23
N TRP A 189 -6.72 11.30 -13.80
CA TRP A 189 -7.96 10.79 -14.36
C TRP A 189 -8.87 10.20 -13.29
#